data_AF-A0A1B8YGB9-F1
#
_entry.id   AF-A0A1B8YGB9-F1
#
_cell.length_a   1.000
_cell.length_b   1.000
_cell.length_c   1.000
_cell.angle_alpha   90.00
_cell.angle_beta   90.00
_cell.angle_gamma   90.00
#
_symmetry.space_group_name_H-M   'P 1'
#
loop_
_entity.id
_entity.type
_entity.pdbx_description
1 polymer ?
#
loop_
_entity_poly.entity_id
_entity_poly.type
_entity_poly.pdbx_seq_one_letter_code
_entity_poly.pdbx_strand_id
1 'polypeptide(L)'
;MADKEISTVDSLKASFKSGVRLMPEAFSHLIDEAYKASEIIDGAQGDGPIAGLKRDSKGKLALNTHHSGGLNSNQGALALSLKPEGGLSFDGGGYLKLDADRQVQFADFFSLSRRERMEITQVLGLKRTMITRIVSPSPKENERFGASVSMSAAGDCLAVGMINRVYVYTRRKSGEWNIGKPIVFEAFEDEYHRSSWDVSLDAAGDTLALGNMLPYPTYNRGRVCVYTRRKGVWDTKNPVVFPIGIEYFGVNVSLSATGDCLVGGGKHYLPFRIFMRRNGIWDTENPIQIPIPSDSYEFGWIAHLSAAGNCLAVRDYAPMIYVYTRTNGIWDGENPIKFKVPEDNLSIGRAFSLNAAGDRLAVGIEFYNSTDGEVYLYKRTNGIWDKENPIKFSAPASDVTYFGRSLELNDAGDRLVVGAYSRVYVYTCLNDKWNMETPMEILNPLGNSDNLNDFGNVISLNKAGTGFAVGADSESVDSKSKAGAVYVFENVK
;
A
#
# COMPACT_ATOMS: atom_id res chain seq x y z
N MET A 1 14.51 -41.24 -8.87
CA MET A 1 14.77 -41.47 -7.43
C MET A 1 15.59 -40.31 -6.95
N ALA A 2 15.15 -39.66 -5.87
CA ALA A 2 15.70 -38.41 -5.37
C ALA A 2 17.00 -38.66 -4.59
N ASP A 3 18.07 -37.99 -4.98
CA ASP A 3 19.25 -37.81 -4.12
C ASP A 3 18.95 -36.70 -3.11
N LYS A 4 19.09 -37.07 -1.84
CA LYS A 4 18.84 -36.22 -0.69
C LYS A 4 20.18 -35.55 -0.36
N GLU A 5 20.30 -34.24 -0.55
CA GLU A 5 21.38 -33.46 0.07
C GLU A 5 21.25 -33.60 1.60
N ILE A 6 22.13 -34.40 2.18
CA ILE A 6 22.32 -34.50 3.63
C ILE A 6 23.40 -33.50 4.00
N SER A 7 23.13 -32.67 5.02
CA SER A 7 24.11 -31.69 5.52
C SER A 7 25.42 -32.40 5.91
N THR A 8 26.55 -31.90 5.41
CA THR A 8 27.89 -32.48 5.62
C THR A 8 28.29 -32.51 7.10
N VAL A 9 27.69 -31.65 7.93
CA VAL A 9 27.90 -31.63 9.39
C VAL A 9 27.32 -32.87 10.07
N ASP A 10 26.16 -33.36 9.63
CA ASP A 10 25.53 -34.55 10.20
C ASP A 10 26.28 -35.83 9.83
N SER A 11 26.86 -35.88 8.61
CA SER A 11 27.72 -37.00 8.17
C SER A 11 29.05 -37.07 8.94
N LEU A 12 29.67 -35.93 9.24
CA LEU A 12 30.87 -35.87 10.10
C LEU A 12 30.55 -36.30 11.54
N LYS A 13 29.44 -35.81 12.09
CA LYS A 13 29.01 -36.15 13.46
C LYS A 13 28.64 -37.63 13.61
N ALA A 14 28.05 -38.24 12.57
CA ALA A 14 27.77 -39.67 12.52
C ALA A 14 29.05 -40.52 12.36
N SER A 15 30.03 -40.03 11.58
CA SER A 15 31.33 -40.70 11.40
C SER A 15 32.18 -40.70 12.67
N PHE A 16 32.16 -39.61 13.43
CA PHE A 16 32.80 -39.55 14.75
C PHE A 16 32.13 -40.46 15.78
N LYS A 17 30.80 -40.56 15.77
CA LYS A 17 30.06 -41.48 16.66
C LYS A 17 30.26 -42.95 16.33
N SER A 18 30.54 -43.29 15.07
CA SER A 18 30.78 -44.67 14.63
C SER A 18 32.26 -45.11 14.75
N GLY A 19 33.16 -44.22 15.19
CA GLY A 19 34.56 -44.54 15.42
C GLY A 19 35.39 -44.72 14.14
N VAL A 20 34.85 -44.35 12.98
CA VAL A 20 35.55 -44.44 11.70
C VAL A 20 36.64 -43.38 11.64
N ARG A 21 37.87 -43.81 11.36
CA ARG A 21 39.02 -42.91 11.24
C ARG A 21 38.93 -42.16 9.90
N LEU A 22 38.57 -40.89 9.97
CA LEU A 22 38.39 -40.03 8.79
C LEU A 22 39.75 -39.62 8.19
N MET A 23 39.81 -39.60 6.87
CA MET A 23 40.99 -39.13 6.12
C MET A 23 41.10 -37.60 6.18
N PRO A 24 42.30 -37.00 6.15
CA PRO A 24 42.53 -35.56 6.32
C PRO A 24 41.68 -34.66 5.41
N GLU A 25 41.36 -35.14 4.21
CA GLU A 25 40.60 -34.41 3.20
C GLU A 25 39.14 -34.17 3.64
N ALA A 26 38.59 -35.00 4.53
CA ALA A 26 37.25 -34.82 5.09
C ALA A 26 37.12 -33.63 6.07
N PHE A 27 38.26 -33.07 6.52
CA PHE A 27 38.32 -31.90 7.40
C PHE A 27 38.53 -30.59 6.66
N SER A 28 38.84 -30.64 5.35
CA SER A 28 39.15 -29.46 4.52
C SER A 28 38.07 -28.38 4.61
N HIS A 29 36.79 -28.76 4.52
CA HIS A 29 35.68 -27.82 4.58
C HIS A 29 35.47 -27.17 5.96
N LEU A 30 35.87 -27.85 7.03
CA LEU A 30 35.79 -27.34 8.41
C LEU A 30 36.97 -26.42 8.73
N ILE A 31 38.12 -26.72 8.13
CA ILE A 31 39.31 -25.87 8.14
C ILE A 31 39.03 -24.59 7.33
N ASP A 32 38.42 -24.70 6.15
CA ASP A 32 38.06 -23.55 5.30
C ASP A 32 37.03 -22.62 5.97
N GLU A 33 36.03 -23.16 6.66
CA GLU A 33 35.06 -22.34 7.40
C GLU A 33 35.68 -21.70 8.66
N ALA A 34 36.58 -22.39 9.35
CA ALA A 34 37.36 -21.81 10.45
C ALA A 34 38.33 -20.72 9.95
N TYR A 35 38.90 -20.89 8.75
CA TYR A 35 39.78 -19.93 8.11
C TYR A 35 39.02 -18.68 7.69
N LYS A 36 37.83 -18.82 7.10
CA LYS A 36 36.92 -17.69 6.80
C LYS A 36 36.50 -16.94 8.05
N ALA A 37 36.18 -17.66 9.14
CA ALA A 37 35.90 -17.02 10.42
C ALA A 37 37.12 -16.25 10.96
N SER A 38 38.34 -16.72 10.70
CA SER A 38 39.57 -15.99 11.05
C SER A 38 39.82 -14.78 10.16
N GLU A 39 39.58 -14.87 8.84
CA GLU A 39 39.71 -13.74 7.91
C GLU A 39 38.67 -12.64 8.19
N ILE A 40 37.47 -13.01 8.65
CA ILE A 40 36.42 -12.08 9.08
C ILE A 40 36.83 -11.32 10.36
N ILE A 41 37.64 -11.92 11.23
CA ILE A 41 38.07 -11.34 12.51
C ILE A 41 39.36 -10.53 12.37
N ASP A 42 40.35 -11.03 11.62
CA ASP A 42 41.66 -10.37 11.47
C ASP A 42 41.73 -9.41 10.28
N GLY A 43 40.77 -9.48 9.34
CA GLY A 43 40.80 -8.74 8.08
C GLY A 43 41.87 -9.33 7.14
N ALA A 44 41.52 -9.56 5.88
CA ALA A 44 42.54 -9.81 4.86
C ALA A 44 43.49 -8.59 4.85
N GLN A 45 44.81 -8.83 4.81
CA GLN A 45 45.81 -7.77 4.82
C GLN A 45 45.49 -6.69 3.78
N GLY A 46 45.18 -5.48 4.25
CA GLY A 46 44.84 -4.32 3.44
C GLY A 46 43.38 -3.91 3.59
N ASP A 47 43.13 -3.01 4.54
CA ASP A 47 41.95 -2.13 4.69
C ASP A 47 40.59 -2.72 4.25
N GLY A 48 39.96 -3.49 5.15
CA GLY A 48 38.61 -4.04 4.99
C GLY A 48 37.63 -3.67 6.13
N PRO A 49 36.30 -3.87 5.94
CA PRO A 49 35.23 -2.97 6.45
C PRO A 49 34.79 -3.11 7.92
N ILE A 50 35.60 -3.61 8.84
CA ILE A 50 35.10 -3.87 10.21
C ILE A 50 36.15 -3.57 11.31
N ALA A 51 36.51 -2.30 11.46
CA ALA A 51 37.34 -1.85 12.58
C ALA A 51 36.52 -1.71 13.88
N GLY A 52 36.22 -2.83 14.53
CA GLY A 52 35.55 -2.84 15.85
C GLY A 52 36.15 -3.82 16.85
N LEU A 53 36.78 -4.92 16.41
CA LEU A 53 37.27 -6.00 17.27
C LEU A 53 38.71 -6.38 16.86
N LYS A 54 39.57 -6.62 17.85
CA LYS A 54 40.96 -7.07 17.79
C LYS A 54 41.18 -8.17 18.83
N ARG A 55 42.34 -8.84 18.86
CA ARG A 55 42.70 -9.71 20.00
C ARG A 55 43.53 -8.95 21.05
N ASP A 56 43.29 -9.23 22.33
CA ASP A 56 44.16 -8.76 23.41
C ASP A 56 45.46 -9.57 23.49
N SER A 57 46.39 -9.16 24.36
CA SER A 57 47.67 -9.84 24.56
C SER A 57 47.55 -11.28 25.12
N LYS A 58 46.34 -11.75 25.39
CA LYS A 58 46.01 -13.10 25.84
C LYS A 58 45.18 -13.88 24.81
N GLY A 59 45.02 -13.33 23.60
CA GLY A 59 44.37 -14.00 22.47
C GLY A 59 42.83 -13.97 22.50
N LYS A 60 42.21 -13.19 23.39
CA LYS A 60 40.74 -13.03 23.46
C LYS A 60 40.26 -11.84 22.63
N LEU A 61 39.04 -11.92 22.12
CA LEU A 61 38.39 -10.85 21.35
C LEU A 61 38.17 -9.60 22.23
N ALA A 62 38.62 -8.43 21.76
CA ALA A 62 38.63 -7.15 22.47
C ALA A 62 38.33 -5.99 21.51
N LEU A 63 37.72 -4.90 21.95
CA LEU A 63 37.46 -3.73 21.07
C LEU A 63 38.73 -2.90 20.82
N ASN A 64 38.86 -2.32 19.62
CA ASN A 64 39.97 -1.44 19.29
C ASN A 64 39.74 0.00 19.80
N THR A 65 40.42 0.37 20.89
CA THR A 65 40.23 1.63 21.62
C THR A 65 41.03 2.83 21.09
N HIS A 66 41.78 2.70 19.99
CA HIS A 66 42.65 3.77 19.47
C HIS A 66 41.90 4.84 18.64
N HIS A 67 40.60 4.68 18.43
CA HIS A 67 39.79 5.62 17.65
C HIS A 67 38.72 6.25 18.54
N SER A 68 38.69 7.58 18.58
CA SER A 68 37.57 8.36 19.14
C SER A 68 36.35 8.12 18.25
N GLY A 69 35.35 7.41 18.74
CA GLY A 69 34.30 6.86 17.89
C GLY A 69 33.38 7.88 17.20
N GLY A 70 32.63 7.35 16.25
CA GLY A 70 31.89 8.05 15.20
C GLY A 70 31.94 7.26 13.88
N LEU A 71 31.17 7.68 12.88
CA LEU A 71 31.29 7.19 11.50
C LEU A 71 32.50 7.85 10.85
N ASN A 72 33.51 7.06 10.46
CA ASN A 72 34.69 7.58 9.77
C ASN A 72 34.44 7.55 8.25
N SER A 73 34.02 8.69 7.71
CA SER A 73 33.59 8.84 6.32
C SER A 73 34.67 8.51 5.28
N ASN A 74 35.96 8.57 5.63
CA ASN A 74 37.05 8.24 4.71
C ASN A 74 37.30 6.74 4.58
N GLN A 75 36.72 5.91 5.46
CA GLN A 75 37.01 4.46 5.54
C GLN A 75 35.75 3.58 5.59
N GLY A 76 34.54 4.15 5.55
CA GLY A 76 33.29 3.41 5.46
C GLY A 76 32.97 2.54 6.69
N ALA A 77 33.53 2.88 7.87
CA ALA A 77 33.40 2.08 9.10
C ALA A 77 32.72 2.86 10.25
N LEU A 78 31.95 2.14 11.07
CA LEU A 78 31.36 2.63 12.32
C LEU A 78 32.28 2.26 13.50
N ALA A 79 32.96 3.24 14.09
CA ALA A 79 33.77 3.03 15.29
C ALA A 79 32.96 3.38 16.55
N LEU A 80 32.88 2.44 17.51
CA LEU A 80 32.25 2.68 18.81
C LEU A 80 33.27 3.32 19.78
N SER A 81 33.05 4.57 20.17
CA SER A 81 33.87 5.25 21.19
C SER A 81 33.51 4.70 22.56
N LEU A 82 34.51 4.32 23.35
CA LEU A 82 34.34 4.10 24.78
C LEU A 82 34.91 5.30 25.52
N LYS A 83 34.07 6.14 26.12
CA LYS A 83 34.52 7.03 27.19
C LYS A 83 34.72 6.19 28.47
N PRO A 84 35.61 6.60 29.39
CA PRO A 84 35.97 5.80 30.57
C PRO A 84 34.79 5.39 31.47
N GLU A 85 33.69 6.14 31.41
CA GLU A 85 32.59 6.06 32.39
C GLU A 85 31.33 5.32 31.87
N GLY A 86 31.29 4.84 30.62
CA GLY A 86 30.04 4.35 30.01
C GLY A 86 30.24 3.29 28.95
N GLY A 87 30.42 2.04 29.35
CA GLY A 87 30.58 0.93 28.43
C GLY A 87 30.32 -0.42 29.08
N LEU A 88 29.27 -1.10 28.63
CA LEU A 88 28.94 -2.51 28.85
C LEU A 88 28.91 -2.96 30.33
N SER A 89 27.72 -3.18 30.88
CA SER A 89 27.56 -3.82 32.19
C SER A 89 27.04 -5.25 32.02
N PHE A 90 27.43 -6.16 32.91
CA PHE A 90 26.79 -7.47 32.98
C PHE A 90 25.53 -7.36 33.84
N ASP A 91 24.41 -7.93 33.37
CA ASP A 91 23.22 -8.05 34.19
C ASP A 91 23.38 -9.12 35.28
N GLY A 92 22.45 -9.17 36.24
CA GLY A 92 22.48 -10.13 37.34
C GLY A 92 22.38 -11.60 36.91
N GLY A 93 22.17 -11.88 35.62
CA GLY A 93 22.21 -13.20 35.00
C GLY A 93 23.51 -13.51 34.25
N GLY A 94 24.47 -12.59 34.22
CA GLY A 94 25.76 -12.78 33.55
C GLY A 94 25.73 -12.50 32.05
N TYR A 95 24.69 -11.85 31.52
CA TYR A 95 24.63 -11.42 30.12
C TYR A 95 25.13 -9.98 29.98
N LEU A 96 25.85 -9.71 28.90
CA LEU A 96 26.40 -8.39 28.60
C LEU A 96 25.27 -7.46 28.12
N LYS A 97 24.95 -6.43 28.90
CA LYS A 97 23.97 -5.39 28.59
C LYS A 97 24.67 -4.17 27.96
N LEU A 98 24.17 -3.73 26.80
CA LEU A 98 24.51 -2.45 26.21
C LEU A 98 23.78 -1.35 26.99
N ASP A 99 24.49 -0.33 27.46
CA ASP A 99 23.85 0.78 28.17
C ASP A 99 22.85 1.49 27.25
N ALA A 100 21.67 1.81 27.78
CA ALA A 100 20.45 2.09 27.01
C ALA A 100 20.46 3.42 26.25
N ASP A 101 21.50 4.24 26.39
CA ASP A 101 21.48 5.64 25.93
C ASP A 101 22.28 5.88 24.64
N ARG A 102 22.51 4.84 23.84
CA ARG A 102 23.15 4.99 22.51
C ARG A 102 22.13 5.50 21.49
N GLN A 103 21.97 6.81 21.40
CA GLN A 103 21.19 7.46 20.37
C GLN A 103 22.08 7.87 19.19
N VAL A 104 21.73 7.44 17.98
CA VAL A 104 22.21 8.06 16.75
C VAL A 104 21.32 9.27 16.49
N GLN A 105 21.90 10.46 16.36
CA GLN A 105 21.15 11.66 15.99
C GLN A 105 20.47 11.42 14.64
N PHE A 106 19.18 11.72 14.55
CA PHE A 106 18.38 11.50 13.35
C PHE A 106 19.01 12.17 12.12
N ALA A 107 19.56 13.38 12.29
CA ALA A 107 20.28 14.11 11.25
C ALA A 107 21.49 13.34 10.69
N ASP A 108 22.23 12.62 11.55
CA ASP A 108 23.42 11.85 11.17
C ASP A 108 23.07 10.54 10.46
N PHE A 109 21.89 9.96 10.72
CA PHE A 109 21.39 8.84 9.93
C PHE A 109 20.95 9.30 8.53
N PHE A 110 20.34 10.49 8.41
CA PHE A 110 19.86 11.00 7.12
C PHE A 110 20.94 11.65 6.25
N SER A 111 22.10 11.99 6.81
CA SER A 111 23.27 12.44 6.05
C SER A 111 23.98 11.29 5.31
N LEU A 112 23.68 10.03 5.65
CA LEU A 112 24.19 8.86 4.94
C LEU A 112 23.59 8.70 3.54
N SER A 113 24.36 8.10 2.64
CA SER A 113 23.87 7.73 1.32
C SER A 113 22.74 6.69 1.44
N ARG A 114 21.88 6.63 0.41
CA ARG A 114 20.79 5.65 0.34
C ARG A 114 21.29 4.20 0.50
N ARG A 115 22.48 3.89 -0.03
CA ARG A 115 23.07 2.55 0.04
C ARG A 115 23.50 2.21 1.46
N GLU A 116 24.19 3.11 2.15
CA GLU A 116 24.64 2.93 3.53
C GLU A 116 23.46 2.77 4.49
N ARG A 117 22.41 3.59 4.33
CA ARG A 117 21.16 3.44 5.09
C ARG A 117 20.51 2.07 4.87
N MET A 118 20.59 1.53 3.64
CA MET A 118 20.05 0.22 3.31
C MET A 118 20.85 -0.93 3.92
N GLU A 119 22.17 -0.86 3.88
CA GLU A 119 23.07 -1.87 4.47
C GLU A 119 22.93 -1.91 6.01
N ILE A 120 22.86 -0.75 6.66
CA ILE A 120 22.61 -0.64 8.11
C ILE A 120 21.28 -1.30 8.50
N THR A 121 20.22 -1.05 7.71
CA THR A 121 18.89 -1.61 7.97
C THR A 121 18.88 -3.15 7.82
N GLN A 122 19.62 -3.69 6.85
CA GLN A 122 19.76 -5.14 6.64
C GLN A 122 20.52 -5.83 7.78
N VAL A 123 21.65 -5.24 8.20
CA VAL A 123 22.48 -5.77 9.29
C VAL A 123 21.73 -5.80 10.62
N LEU A 124 20.91 -4.77 10.89
CA LEU A 124 20.14 -4.66 12.13
C LEU A 124 18.88 -5.52 12.17
N GLY A 125 18.56 -6.27 11.11
CA GLY A 125 17.37 -7.13 11.08
C GLY A 125 16.06 -6.37 11.24
N LEU A 126 16.07 -5.05 10.99
CA LEU A 126 14.88 -4.21 11.01
C LEU A 126 13.97 -4.68 9.88
N LYS A 127 12.91 -5.44 10.20
CA LYS A 127 11.90 -5.88 9.22
C LYS A 127 11.33 -4.63 8.54
N ARG A 128 11.80 -4.40 7.31
CA ARG A 128 11.61 -3.16 6.56
C ARG A 128 10.20 -3.08 6.01
N THR A 129 9.63 -1.87 6.03
CA THR A 129 8.64 -1.50 5.03
C THR A 129 9.31 -1.56 3.66
N MET A 130 8.99 -2.56 2.85
CA MET A 130 9.55 -2.65 1.49
C MET A 130 8.83 -1.65 0.60
N ILE A 131 9.60 -0.87 -0.17
CA ILE A 131 9.06 0.15 -1.08
C ILE A 131 9.47 -0.24 -2.50
N THR A 132 8.49 -0.54 -3.33
CA THR A 132 8.68 -0.78 -4.76
C THR A 132 8.12 0.42 -5.53
N ARG A 133 8.97 1.11 -6.30
CA ARG A 133 8.52 2.16 -7.23
C ARG A 133 8.24 1.53 -8.60
N ILE A 134 7.02 1.70 -9.08
CA ILE A 134 6.54 1.21 -10.38
C ILE A 134 6.25 2.41 -11.27
N VAL A 135 6.66 2.31 -12.54
CA VAL A 135 6.38 3.30 -13.60
C VAL A 135 5.91 2.60 -14.86
N SER A 136 5.31 3.35 -15.78
CA SER A 136 5.00 2.89 -17.12
C SER A 136 6.26 2.33 -17.82
N PRO A 137 6.21 1.20 -18.55
CA PRO A 137 7.37 0.66 -19.28
C PRO A 137 7.89 1.57 -20.39
N SER A 138 7.10 2.55 -20.83
CA SER A 138 7.49 3.52 -21.85
C SER A 138 6.90 4.89 -21.48
N PRO A 139 7.52 5.60 -20.53
CA PRO A 139 6.97 6.83 -19.99
C PRO A 139 6.69 7.89 -21.06
N LYS A 140 5.52 8.52 -20.97
CA LYS A 140 5.09 9.62 -21.84
C LYS A 140 4.73 10.85 -21.02
N GLU A 141 4.90 12.01 -21.64
CA GLU A 141 4.51 13.26 -21.01
C GLU A 141 3.00 13.29 -20.77
N ASN A 142 2.62 13.67 -19.54
CA ASN A 142 1.24 13.83 -19.10
C ASN A 142 0.37 12.56 -19.30
N GLU A 143 0.93 11.36 -19.16
CA GLU A 143 0.14 10.12 -19.16
C GLU A 143 -0.51 9.80 -17.81
N ARG A 144 -0.06 10.44 -16.71
CA ARG A 144 -0.64 10.34 -15.37
C ARG A 144 -0.71 8.90 -14.82
N PHE A 145 0.36 8.13 -14.96
CA PHE A 145 0.45 6.79 -14.41
C PHE A 145 0.28 6.81 -12.88
N GLY A 146 -0.71 6.07 -12.36
CA GLY A 146 -1.04 6.10 -10.93
C GLY A 146 -2.21 7.00 -10.56
N ALA A 147 -2.95 7.52 -11.55
CA ALA A 147 -4.15 8.33 -11.34
C ALA A 147 -5.32 7.56 -10.68
N SER A 148 -5.29 6.23 -10.76
CA SER A 148 -6.12 5.33 -9.95
C SER A 148 -5.32 4.06 -9.66
N VAL A 149 -5.54 3.45 -8.51
CA VAL A 149 -4.88 2.20 -8.12
C VAL A 149 -5.86 1.28 -7.43
N SER A 150 -5.74 -0.03 -7.65
CA SER A 150 -6.49 -1.03 -6.91
C SER A 150 -5.63 -2.26 -6.67
N MET A 151 -5.57 -2.70 -5.42
CA MET A 151 -4.79 -3.83 -4.96
C MET A 151 -5.71 -4.99 -4.55
N SER A 152 -5.34 -6.20 -4.95
CA SER A 152 -5.98 -7.43 -4.47
C SER A 152 -5.84 -7.62 -2.95
N ALA A 153 -6.68 -8.46 -2.36
CA ALA A 153 -6.68 -8.71 -0.92
C ALA A 153 -5.34 -9.25 -0.41
N ALA A 154 -4.66 -10.08 -1.20
CA ALA A 154 -3.34 -10.64 -0.85
C ALA A 154 -2.20 -9.62 -1.01
N GLY A 155 -2.40 -8.54 -1.76
CA GLY A 155 -1.36 -7.56 -2.08
C GLY A 155 -0.36 -8.03 -3.15
N ASP A 156 -0.74 -9.00 -3.99
CA ASP A 156 0.12 -9.58 -5.03
C ASP A 156 -0.32 -9.27 -6.46
N CYS A 157 -1.52 -8.70 -6.65
CA CYS A 157 -2.01 -8.13 -7.89
C CYS A 157 -2.34 -6.65 -7.69
N LEU A 158 -1.87 -5.79 -8.60
CA LEU A 158 -2.06 -4.34 -8.59
C LEU A 158 -2.50 -3.87 -9.97
N ALA A 159 -3.67 -3.24 -10.05
CA ALA A 159 -4.13 -2.50 -11.22
C ALA A 159 -3.76 -1.02 -11.06
N VAL A 160 -3.26 -0.41 -12.12
CA VAL A 160 -2.87 1.00 -12.17
C VAL A 160 -3.50 1.65 -13.40
N GLY A 161 -4.39 2.60 -13.16
CA GLY A 161 -4.98 3.42 -14.20
C GLY A 161 -4.11 4.60 -14.57
N MET A 162 -4.20 4.97 -15.85
CA MET A 162 -3.57 6.14 -16.43
C MET A 162 -4.44 6.68 -17.56
N ILE A 163 -4.02 7.77 -18.20
CA ILE A 163 -4.74 8.28 -19.37
C ILE A 163 -4.70 7.24 -20.48
N ASN A 164 -5.89 6.86 -20.97
CA ASN A 164 -6.13 5.92 -22.09
C ASN A 164 -5.70 4.46 -21.91
N ARG A 165 -5.08 4.09 -20.79
CA ARG A 165 -4.56 2.73 -20.58
C ARG A 165 -4.66 2.31 -19.12
N VAL A 166 -4.64 1.00 -18.90
CA VAL A 166 -4.49 0.39 -17.57
C VAL A 166 -3.42 -0.67 -17.64
N TYR A 167 -2.57 -0.72 -16.63
CA TYR A 167 -1.61 -1.80 -16.43
C TYR A 167 -1.97 -2.63 -15.20
N VAL A 168 -1.88 -3.95 -15.34
CA VAL A 168 -1.94 -4.87 -14.21
C VAL A 168 -0.57 -5.49 -14.00
N TYR A 169 -0.06 -5.35 -12.79
CA TYR A 169 1.18 -5.95 -12.34
C TYR A 169 0.85 -7.11 -11.39
N THR A 170 1.58 -8.21 -11.52
CA THR A 170 1.48 -9.34 -10.61
C THR A 170 2.82 -9.65 -9.98
N ARG A 171 2.79 -10.04 -8.72
CA ARG A 171 3.95 -10.50 -7.98
C ARG A 171 4.36 -11.89 -8.43
N ARG A 172 5.67 -12.10 -8.55
CA ARG A 172 6.26 -13.41 -8.83
C ARG A 172 6.27 -14.24 -7.55
N LYS A 173 6.36 -15.56 -7.69
CA LYS A 173 6.56 -16.48 -6.55
C LYS A 173 7.82 -16.17 -5.73
N SER A 174 8.82 -15.53 -6.35
CA SER A 174 10.03 -15.06 -5.69
C SER A 174 9.83 -13.82 -4.81
N GLY A 175 8.63 -13.21 -4.81
CA GLY A 175 8.31 -12.03 -4.01
C GLY A 175 8.56 -10.68 -4.71
N GLU A 176 9.03 -10.66 -5.95
CA GLU A 176 9.25 -9.43 -6.71
C GLU A 176 8.08 -9.09 -7.62
N TRP A 177 7.81 -7.79 -7.82
CA TRP A 177 6.84 -7.32 -8.81
C TRP A 177 7.33 -7.53 -10.24
N ASN A 178 6.50 -8.07 -11.12
CA ASN A 178 6.85 -8.27 -12.54
C ASN A 178 6.73 -6.97 -13.35
N ILE A 179 7.50 -5.94 -13.00
CA ILE A 179 7.38 -4.58 -13.55
C ILE A 179 7.72 -4.47 -15.05
N GLY A 180 8.58 -5.35 -15.58
CA GLY A 180 9.04 -5.27 -16.96
C GLY A 180 8.06 -5.82 -18.01
N LYS A 181 7.00 -6.52 -17.58
CA LYS A 181 5.99 -7.13 -18.48
C LYS A 181 4.60 -7.06 -17.85
N PRO A 182 4.01 -5.85 -17.71
CA PRO A 182 2.64 -5.73 -17.22
C PRO A 182 1.65 -6.31 -18.24
N ILE A 183 0.47 -6.69 -17.75
CA ILE A 183 -0.68 -6.92 -18.61
C ILE A 183 -1.27 -5.57 -18.98
N VAL A 184 -1.53 -5.35 -20.26
CA VAL A 184 -1.99 -4.07 -20.80
C VAL A 184 -3.45 -4.17 -21.24
N PHE A 185 -4.23 -3.18 -20.80
CA PHE A 185 -5.60 -2.96 -21.25
C PHE A 185 -5.63 -1.59 -21.95
N GLU A 186 -5.94 -1.59 -23.23
CA GLU A 186 -6.01 -0.38 -24.06
C GLU A 186 -7.47 0.01 -24.29
N ALA A 187 -7.71 1.30 -24.54
CA ALA A 187 -9.01 1.77 -24.98
C ALA A 187 -9.41 1.13 -26.31
N PHE A 188 -10.71 0.88 -26.50
CA PHE A 188 -11.24 0.54 -27.83
C PHE A 188 -11.21 1.80 -28.70
N GLU A 189 -10.87 1.61 -29.97
CA GLU A 189 -10.68 2.62 -31.03
C GLU A 189 -11.61 3.84 -30.91
N ASP A 190 -11.07 4.97 -30.46
CA ASP A 190 -11.05 6.26 -31.15
C ASP A 190 -10.14 7.24 -30.36
N GLU A 191 -9.22 7.87 -31.09
CA GLU A 191 -8.09 8.64 -30.57
C GLU A 191 -8.51 10.00 -29.96
N TYR A 192 -7.77 10.45 -28.93
CA TYR A 192 -7.79 11.81 -28.33
C TYR A 192 -8.76 12.15 -27.19
N HIS A 193 -8.89 11.28 -26.18
CA HIS A 193 -9.58 11.65 -24.94
C HIS A 193 -8.65 11.58 -23.72
N ARG A 194 -8.52 12.69 -22.98
CA ARG A 194 -7.53 12.87 -21.90
C ARG A 194 -8.10 12.51 -20.51
N SER A 195 -8.86 11.43 -20.39
CA SER A 195 -9.39 10.97 -19.10
C SER A 195 -8.64 9.74 -18.60
N SER A 196 -8.36 9.72 -17.30
CA SER A 196 -7.78 8.55 -16.63
C SER A 196 -8.85 7.48 -16.43
N TRP A 197 -8.45 6.22 -16.54
CA TRP A 197 -9.29 5.09 -16.14
C TRP A 197 -9.35 4.97 -14.62
N ASP A 198 -10.54 4.76 -14.07
CA ASP A 198 -10.73 4.27 -12.71
C ASP A 198 -10.70 2.73 -12.71
N VAL A 199 -10.11 2.14 -11.67
CA VAL A 199 -9.81 0.71 -11.62
C VAL A 199 -10.29 0.09 -10.30
N SER A 200 -10.87 -1.09 -10.36
CA SER A 200 -11.22 -1.89 -9.19
C SER A 200 -10.96 -3.36 -9.44
N LEU A 201 -10.16 -4.00 -8.59
CA LEU A 201 -9.92 -5.44 -8.58
C LEU A 201 -10.84 -6.13 -7.57
N ASP A 202 -11.18 -7.39 -7.84
CA ASP A 202 -11.69 -8.30 -6.82
C ASP A 202 -10.55 -8.78 -5.88
N ALA A 203 -10.92 -9.46 -4.79
CA ALA A 203 -9.95 -9.86 -3.77
C ALA A 203 -8.91 -10.86 -4.29
N ALA A 204 -9.28 -11.68 -5.28
CA ALA A 204 -8.37 -12.65 -5.91
C ALA A 204 -7.43 -12.00 -6.94
N GLY A 205 -7.76 -10.80 -7.43
CA GLY A 205 -7.05 -10.17 -8.55
C GLY A 205 -7.32 -10.86 -9.89
N ASP A 206 -8.47 -11.50 -10.04
CA ASP A 206 -8.91 -12.25 -11.23
C ASP A 206 -10.04 -11.54 -11.99
N THR A 207 -10.72 -10.57 -11.37
CA THR A 207 -11.72 -9.72 -12.01
C THR A 207 -11.28 -8.27 -11.90
N LEU A 208 -11.27 -7.55 -13.03
CA LEU A 208 -10.91 -6.14 -13.11
C LEU A 208 -12.07 -5.36 -13.72
N ALA A 209 -12.64 -4.44 -12.95
CA ALA A 209 -13.57 -3.44 -13.45
C ALA A 209 -12.81 -2.17 -13.82
N LEU A 210 -13.15 -1.62 -14.98
CA LEU A 210 -12.62 -0.36 -15.49
C LEU A 210 -13.77 0.62 -15.72
N GLY A 211 -13.60 1.84 -15.22
CA GLY A 211 -14.49 2.97 -15.48
C GLY A 211 -13.75 4.08 -16.22
N ASN A 212 -14.37 4.68 -17.23
CA ASN A 212 -13.85 5.91 -17.82
C ASN A 212 -15.00 6.83 -18.25
N MET A 213 -15.01 8.04 -17.71
CA MET A 213 -15.90 9.11 -18.16
C MET A 213 -15.28 9.80 -19.38
N LEU A 214 -15.98 9.80 -20.52
CA LEU A 214 -15.55 10.53 -21.71
C LEU A 214 -15.55 12.05 -21.45
N PRO A 215 -14.53 12.81 -21.90
CA PRO A 215 -14.54 14.27 -21.80
C PRO A 215 -15.52 14.90 -22.81
N TYR A 216 -16.27 15.89 -22.32
CA TYR A 216 -17.13 16.80 -23.08
C TYR A 216 -16.37 17.52 -24.22
N PRO A 217 -16.95 17.83 -25.41
CA PRO A 217 -18.39 17.87 -25.75
C PRO A 217 -18.88 16.82 -26.76
N THR A 218 -18.04 15.95 -27.32
CA THR A 218 -18.49 15.02 -28.37
C THR A 218 -18.74 13.63 -27.79
N TYR A 219 -20.02 13.35 -27.51
CA TYR A 219 -20.61 12.07 -27.09
C TYR A 219 -20.48 11.74 -25.59
N ASN A 220 -21.45 12.23 -24.79
CA ASN A 220 -21.71 11.91 -23.38
C ASN A 220 -21.91 10.40 -23.12
N ARG A 221 -20.85 9.59 -23.18
CA ARG A 221 -20.95 8.13 -23.02
C ARG A 221 -19.73 7.59 -22.28
N GLY A 222 -19.69 7.81 -20.97
CA GLY A 222 -18.72 7.09 -20.15
C GLY A 222 -18.91 5.57 -20.26
N ARG A 223 -17.87 4.81 -19.94
CA ARG A 223 -17.81 3.36 -20.16
C ARG A 223 -17.46 2.64 -18.88
N VAL A 224 -18.15 1.52 -18.65
CA VAL A 224 -17.76 0.52 -17.66
C VAL A 224 -17.57 -0.82 -18.36
N CYS A 225 -16.46 -1.47 -18.08
CA CYS A 225 -16.18 -2.81 -18.58
C CYS A 225 -15.52 -3.68 -17.50
N VAL A 226 -15.74 -4.99 -17.61
CA VAL A 226 -15.13 -5.98 -16.74
C VAL A 226 -14.32 -6.96 -17.59
N TYR A 227 -13.07 -7.14 -17.18
CA TYR A 227 -12.16 -8.15 -17.69
C TYR A 227 -12.04 -9.28 -16.67
N THR A 228 -11.81 -10.50 -17.16
CA THR A 228 -11.65 -11.67 -16.30
C THR A 228 -10.39 -12.42 -16.68
N ARG A 229 -9.63 -12.80 -15.66
CA ARG A 229 -8.52 -13.73 -15.75
C ARG A 229 -9.03 -15.15 -15.60
N ARG A 230 -8.67 -16.04 -16.53
CA ARG A 230 -9.01 -17.46 -16.46
C ARG A 230 -7.75 -18.28 -16.63
N LYS A 231 -7.50 -19.20 -15.70
CA LYS A 231 -6.31 -20.09 -15.70
C LYS A 231 -5.00 -19.29 -15.86
N GLY A 232 -4.91 -18.15 -15.20
CA GLY A 232 -3.72 -17.29 -15.22
C GLY A 232 -3.61 -16.32 -16.39
N VAL A 233 -4.51 -16.37 -17.38
CA VAL A 233 -4.48 -15.52 -18.59
C VAL A 233 -5.63 -14.51 -18.55
N TRP A 234 -5.33 -13.24 -18.78
CA TRP A 234 -6.33 -12.19 -18.93
C TRP A 234 -6.90 -12.17 -20.34
N ASP A 235 -8.22 -12.18 -20.48
CA ASP A 235 -8.88 -11.90 -21.76
C ASP A 235 -9.01 -10.39 -21.95
N THR A 236 -7.95 -9.77 -22.48
CA THR A 236 -7.90 -8.31 -22.68
C THR A 236 -8.67 -7.82 -23.91
N LYS A 237 -9.19 -8.74 -24.73
CA LYS A 237 -9.84 -8.42 -26.01
C LYS A 237 -11.35 -8.53 -25.96
N ASN A 238 -11.89 -9.39 -25.08
CA ASN A 238 -13.32 -9.63 -24.98
C ASN A 238 -13.85 -9.30 -23.56
N PRO A 239 -13.83 -8.02 -23.15
CA PRO A 239 -14.46 -7.63 -21.90
C PRO A 239 -15.98 -7.77 -21.99
N VAL A 240 -16.61 -7.91 -20.82
CA VAL A 240 -18.03 -7.58 -20.69
C VAL A 240 -18.14 -6.06 -20.65
N VAL A 241 -18.93 -5.49 -21.56
CA VAL A 241 -19.19 -4.05 -21.64
C VAL A 241 -20.60 -3.80 -21.13
N PHE A 242 -20.73 -2.88 -20.16
CA PHE A 242 -22.02 -2.59 -19.55
C PHE A 242 -22.78 -1.55 -20.39
N PRO A 243 -24.12 -1.69 -20.54
CA PRO A 243 -24.92 -0.79 -21.35
C PRO A 243 -24.77 0.67 -20.92
N ILE A 244 -24.54 1.53 -21.90
CA ILE A 244 -24.41 2.97 -21.71
C ILE A 244 -25.77 3.61 -22.04
N GLY A 245 -26.40 4.29 -21.06
CA GLY A 245 -27.57 5.13 -21.30
C GLY A 245 -27.20 6.53 -21.80
N ILE A 246 -28.08 7.52 -21.60
CA ILE A 246 -27.84 8.95 -21.93
C ILE A 246 -27.01 9.69 -20.85
N GLU A 247 -26.20 8.94 -20.09
CA GLU A 247 -25.77 9.25 -18.73
C GLU A 247 -24.25 9.19 -18.58
N TYR A 248 -23.69 9.95 -17.64
CA TYR A 248 -22.25 9.97 -17.39
C TYR A 248 -21.85 8.76 -16.55
N PHE A 249 -21.83 7.55 -17.12
CA PHE A 249 -21.57 6.31 -16.39
C PHE A 249 -20.08 5.92 -16.40
N GLY A 250 -19.54 5.45 -15.29
CA GLY A 250 -18.15 4.99 -15.18
C GLY A 250 -17.16 6.06 -14.76
N VAL A 251 -17.59 7.06 -13.98
CA VAL A 251 -16.64 7.99 -13.35
C VAL A 251 -15.79 7.29 -12.29
N ASN A 252 -16.41 6.38 -11.54
CA ASN A 252 -15.73 5.45 -10.66
C ASN A 252 -16.32 4.04 -10.87
N VAL A 253 -15.59 3.02 -10.48
CA VAL A 253 -16.07 1.64 -10.41
C VAL A 253 -15.69 1.02 -9.07
N SER A 254 -16.54 0.12 -8.57
CA SER A 254 -16.25 -0.64 -7.35
C SER A 254 -16.80 -2.05 -7.47
N LEU A 255 -15.93 -3.04 -7.23
CA LEU A 255 -16.26 -4.46 -7.18
C LEU A 255 -16.36 -4.96 -5.73
N SER A 256 -17.19 -5.97 -5.51
CA SER A 256 -17.09 -6.84 -4.33
C SER A 256 -15.82 -7.70 -4.38
N ALA A 257 -15.37 -8.18 -3.22
CA ALA A 257 -14.22 -9.09 -3.10
C ALA A 257 -14.38 -10.38 -3.93
N THR A 258 -15.62 -10.83 -4.12
CA THR A 258 -15.97 -12.01 -4.91
C THR A 258 -16.03 -11.74 -6.41
N GLY A 259 -15.95 -10.47 -6.85
CA GLY A 259 -16.02 -10.09 -8.26
C GLY A 259 -17.39 -10.39 -8.89
N ASP A 260 -18.45 -10.37 -8.08
CA ASP A 260 -19.82 -10.72 -8.49
C ASP A 260 -20.85 -9.58 -8.31
N CYS A 261 -20.45 -8.48 -7.70
CA CYS A 261 -21.24 -7.27 -7.55
C CYS A 261 -20.40 -6.10 -8.07
N LEU A 262 -20.98 -5.30 -8.96
CA LEU A 262 -20.34 -4.13 -9.55
C LEU A 262 -21.26 -2.92 -9.46
N VAL A 263 -20.68 -1.80 -9.06
CA VAL A 263 -21.28 -0.48 -9.24
C VAL A 263 -20.36 0.39 -10.09
N GLY A 264 -20.97 1.24 -10.91
CA GLY A 264 -20.28 2.31 -11.62
C GLY A 264 -20.92 3.64 -11.26
N GLY A 265 -20.12 4.60 -10.80
CA GLY A 265 -20.60 5.94 -10.48
C GLY A 265 -20.96 6.71 -11.74
N GLY A 266 -21.92 7.62 -11.62
CA GLY A 266 -22.29 8.51 -12.71
C GLY A 266 -23.18 9.69 -12.35
N LYS A 267 -23.24 10.66 -13.28
CA LYS A 267 -24.09 11.86 -13.19
C LYS A 267 -25.32 11.70 -14.08
N HIS A 268 -26.49 12.07 -13.56
CA HIS A 268 -27.81 11.88 -14.19
C HIS A 268 -28.19 10.41 -14.46
N TYR A 269 -27.59 9.49 -13.68
CA TYR A 269 -27.80 8.05 -13.79
C TYR A 269 -29.07 7.64 -13.03
N LEU A 270 -30.21 7.56 -13.72
CA LEU A 270 -31.53 7.37 -13.10
C LEU A 270 -32.24 6.13 -13.64
N PRO A 271 -32.58 5.13 -12.80
CA PRO A 271 -32.15 4.94 -11.40
C PRO A 271 -30.69 4.47 -11.29
N PHE A 272 -30.08 4.59 -10.10
CA PHE A 272 -28.74 4.06 -9.84
C PHE A 272 -28.76 2.53 -9.93
N ARG A 273 -27.73 1.92 -10.51
CA ARG A 273 -27.76 0.50 -10.89
C ARG A 273 -26.62 -0.27 -10.27
N ILE A 274 -26.95 -1.46 -9.79
CA ILE A 274 -26.00 -2.46 -9.30
C ILE A 274 -26.08 -3.66 -10.25
N PHE A 275 -24.94 -4.03 -10.81
CA PHE A 275 -24.84 -5.16 -11.70
C PHE A 275 -24.39 -6.39 -10.92
N MET A 276 -25.02 -7.53 -11.22
CA MET A 276 -24.74 -8.79 -10.54
C MET A 276 -24.19 -9.81 -11.54
N ARG A 277 -23.20 -10.58 -11.09
CA ARG A 277 -22.70 -11.76 -11.79
C ARG A 277 -23.29 -13.01 -11.17
N ARG A 278 -23.87 -13.89 -11.97
CA ARG A 278 -24.41 -15.17 -11.53
C ARG A 278 -23.86 -16.28 -12.42
N ASN A 279 -23.36 -17.36 -11.80
CA ASN A 279 -22.78 -18.49 -12.52
C ASN A 279 -21.69 -18.09 -13.54
N GLY A 280 -20.90 -17.07 -13.20
CA GLY A 280 -19.82 -16.56 -14.05
C GLY A 280 -20.24 -15.58 -15.16
N ILE A 281 -21.54 -15.30 -15.32
CA ILE A 281 -22.11 -14.40 -16.34
C ILE A 281 -22.63 -13.13 -15.67
N TRP A 282 -22.31 -11.96 -16.23
CA TRP A 282 -22.83 -10.68 -15.78
C TRP A 282 -24.23 -10.44 -16.35
N ASP A 283 -25.18 -10.09 -15.48
CA ASP A 283 -26.53 -9.68 -15.87
C ASP A 283 -26.51 -8.19 -16.22
N THR A 284 -26.18 -7.89 -17.47
CA THR A 284 -26.08 -6.52 -17.99
C THR A 284 -27.43 -5.91 -18.34
N GLU A 285 -28.44 -6.74 -18.56
CA GLU A 285 -29.76 -6.33 -19.04
C GLU A 285 -30.74 -6.06 -17.89
N ASN A 286 -30.59 -6.77 -16.76
CA ASN A 286 -31.50 -6.65 -15.61
C ASN A 286 -30.74 -6.25 -14.34
N PRO A 287 -30.10 -5.07 -14.32
CA PRO A 287 -29.45 -4.59 -13.11
C PRO A 287 -30.47 -4.31 -12.00
N ILE A 288 -30.01 -4.42 -10.75
CA ILE A 288 -30.78 -3.99 -9.60
C ILE A 288 -30.82 -2.47 -9.61
N GLN A 289 -32.03 -1.91 -9.54
CA GLN A 289 -32.25 -0.47 -9.51
C GLN A 289 -32.39 0.01 -8.07
N ILE A 290 -31.57 0.97 -7.67
CA ILE A 290 -31.64 1.69 -6.41
C ILE A 290 -32.33 3.02 -6.68
N PRO A 291 -33.46 3.31 -6.00
CA PRO A 291 -34.16 4.56 -6.17
C PRO A 291 -33.27 5.70 -5.66
N ILE A 292 -33.34 6.84 -6.33
CA ILE A 292 -32.60 8.03 -5.91
C ILE A 292 -33.38 8.71 -4.77
N PRO A 293 -32.71 9.10 -3.66
CA PRO A 293 -33.35 9.85 -2.60
C PRO A 293 -33.98 11.15 -3.13
N SER A 294 -35.23 11.42 -2.73
CA SER A 294 -36.01 12.55 -3.23
C SER A 294 -35.39 13.92 -2.92
N ASP A 295 -34.55 13.99 -1.90
CA ASP A 295 -33.83 15.19 -1.45
C ASP A 295 -32.40 15.27 -1.99
N SER A 296 -32.01 14.37 -2.90
CA SER A 296 -30.67 14.41 -3.50
C SER A 296 -30.52 15.51 -4.55
N TYR A 297 -29.29 16.00 -4.71
CA TYR A 297 -28.97 17.03 -5.70
C TYR A 297 -28.25 16.46 -6.93
N GLU A 298 -27.13 15.76 -6.74
CA GLU A 298 -26.43 15.00 -7.78
C GLU A 298 -25.92 13.68 -7.18
N PHE A 299 -26.84 12.72 -7.09
CA PHE A 299 -26.58 11.41 -6.53
C PHE A 299 -25.76 10.52 -7.48
N GLY A 300 -24.81 9.76 -6.93
CA GLY A 300 -24.25 8.61 -7.63
C GLY A 300 -22.93 8.84 -8.33
N TRP A 301 -22.33 10.03 -8.27
CA TRP A 301 -21.06 10.30 -8.96
C TRP A 301 -19.93 9.36 -8.48
N ILE A 302 -19.81 9.17 -7.16
CA ILE A 302 -18.86 8.26 -6.53
C ILE A 302 -19.63 7.27 -5.67
N ALA A 303 -19.35 5.99 -5.84
CA ALA A 303 -19.97 4.91 -5.07
C ALA A 303 -18.96 3.79 -4.76
N HIS A 304 -18.98 3.31 -3.51
CA HIS A 304 -18.10 2.24 -3.04
C HIS A 304 -18.92 1.11 -2.43
N LEU A 305 -18.64 -0.13 -2.86
CA LEU A 305 -19.14 -1.35 -2.22
C LEU A 305 -18.24 -1.73 -1.05
N SER A 306 -18.84 -2.32 -0.01
CA SER A 306 -18.07 -3.13 0.94
C SER A 306 -17.51 -4.37 0.24
N ALA A 307 -16.39 -4.89 0.74
CA ALA A 307 -15.78 -6.09 0.18
C ALA A 307 -16.76 -7.29 0.17
N ALA A 308 -17.63 -7.42 1.19
CA ALA A 308 -18.67 -8.46 1.21
C ALA A 308 -19.82 -8.23 0.21
N GLY A 309 -19.88 -7.08 -0.48
CA GLY A 309 -20.93 -6.76 -1.44
C GLY A 309 -22.32 -6.57 -0.80
N ASN A 310 -22.35 -6.32 0.51
CA ASN A 310 -23.58 -6.21 1.32
C ASN A 310 -23.90 -4.78 1.77
N CYS A 311 -23.00 -3.82 1.53
CA CYS A 311 -23.20 -2.42 1.82
C CYS A 311 -22.70 -1.60 0.63
N LEU A 312 -23.43 -0.53 0.30
CA LEU A 312 -23.11 0.39 -0.78
C LEU A 312 -23.16 1.80 -0.19
N ALA A 313 -22.04 2.50 -0.21
CA ALA A 313 -21.99 3.93 0.11
C ALA A 313 -21.98 4.72 -1.20
N VAL A 314 -22.88 5.70 -1.29
CA VAL A 314 -23.02 6.56 -2.47
C VAL A 314 -22.98 8.01 -2.04
N ARG A 315 -22.08 8.78 -2.64
CA ARG A 315 -21.99 10.21 -2.40
C ARG A 315 -23.06 10.96 -3.20
N ASP A 316 -23.69 11.91 -2.54
CA ASP A 316 -24.45 12.97 -3.19
C ASP A 316 -23.60 14.25 -3.26
N TYR A 317 -23.97 15.17 -4.14
CA TYR A 317 -23.32 16.47 -4.19
C TYR A 317 -23.79 17.41 -3.08
N ALA A 318 -25.03 17.28 -2.60
CA ALA A 318 -25.34 17.75 -1.26
C ALA A 318 -24.40 17.01 -0.28
N PRO A 319 -23.86 17.66 0.78
CA PRO A 319 -22.76 17.14 1.61
C PRO A 319 -23.16 15.91 2.45
N MET A 320 -23.48 14.82 1.76
CA MET A 320 -24.17 13.64 2.27
C MET A 320 -23.61 12.38 1.61
N ILE A 321 -23.52 11.32 2.40
CA ILE A 321 -23.35 9.96 1.92
C ILE A 321 -24.58 9.15 2.30
N TYR A 322 -25.11 8.41 1.34
CA TYR A 322 -26.19 7.47 1.52
C TYR A 322 -25.62 6.06 1.58
N VAL A 323 -25.94 5.32 2.64
CA VAL A 323 -25.53 3.93 2.80
C VAL A 323 -26.75 3.02 2.67
N TYR A 324 -26.71 2.15 1.66
CA TYR A 324 -27.69 1.11 1.42
C TYR A 324 -27.16 -0.21 1.96
N THR A 325 -28.05 -1.03 2.51
CA THR A 325 -27.69 -2.36 3.01
C THR A 325 -28.38 -3.44 2.20
N ARG A 326 -27.71 -4.58 2.06
CA ARG A 326 -28.21 -5.77 1.41
C ARG A 326 -28.35 -6.89 2.43
N THR A 327 -29.57 -7.38 2.58
CA THR A 327 -29.89 -8.49 3.50
C THR A 327 -30.53 -9.62 2.72
N ASN A 328 -30.02 -10.84 2.86
CA ASN A 328 -30.53 -12.03 2.16
C ASN A 328 -30.67 -11.84 0.64
N GLY A 329 -29.73 -11.12 0.03
CA GLY A 329 -29.72 -10.86 -1.42
C GLY A 329 -30.53 -9.65 -1.89
N ILE A 330 -31.32 -9.02 -1.00
CA ILE A 330 -32.21 -7.89 -1.31
C ILE A 330 -31.59 -6.60 -0.79
N TRP A 331 -31.53 -5.57 -1.62
CA TRP A 331 -31.10 -4.22 -1.21
C TRP A 331 -32.29 -3.45 -0.64
N ASP A 332 -32.12 -2.84 0.53
CA ASP A 332 -33.05 -1.86 1.07
C ASP A 332 -32.84 -0.52 0.35
N GLY A 333 -33.47 -0.38 -0.82
CA GLY A 333 -33.38 0.81 -1.65
C GLY A 333 -34.17 2.00 -1.11
N GLU A 334 -35.21 1.76 -0.32
CA GLU A 334 -36.15 2.81 0.10
C GLU A 334 -35.74 3.52 1.38
N ASN A 335 -34.93 2.88 2.23
CA ASN A 335 -34.53 3.41 3.53
C ASN A 335 -33.01 3.55 3.67
N PRO A 336 -32.33 4.32 2.81
CA PRO A 336 -30.90 4.54 2.95
C PRO A 336 -30.58 5.31 4.22
N ILE A 337 -29.45 4.95 4.82
CA ILE A 337 -28.93 5.61 6.00
C ILE A 337 -28.15 6.83 5.54
N LYS A 338 -28.59 8.02 5.97
CA LYS A 338 -27.96 9.29 5.60
C LYS A 338 -26.87 9.67 6.60
N PHE A 339 -25.69 9.94 6.08
CA PHE A 339 -24.55 10.52 6.79
C PHE A 339 -24.37 11.96 6.33
N LYS A 340 -24.26 12.85 7.32
CA LYS A 340 -23.77 14.21 7.16
C LYS A 340 -22.65 14.40 8.18
N VAL A 341 -21.79 15.38 7.96
CA VAL A 341 -20.84 15.81 8.99
C VAL A 341 -21.58 16.33 10.23
N PRO A 342 -21.04 16.12 11.45
CA PRO A 342 -21.66 16.63 12.68
C PRO A 342 -21.64 18.16 12.77
N GLU A 343 -20.65 18.81 12.16
CA GLU A 343 -20.44 20.26 12.22
C GLU A 343 -21.06 20.94 11.00
N ASP A 344 -21.96 21.92 11.22
CA ASP A 344 -22.79 22.52 10.17
C ASP A 344 -22.00 23.30 9.09
N ASN A 345 -20.75 23.68 9.36
CA ASN A 345 -19.89 24.41 8.42
C ASN A 345 -18.98 23.51 7.57
N LEU A 346 -18.95 22.20 7.85
CA LEU A 346 -18.14 21.23 7.13
C LEU A 346 -18.93 20.63 5.97
N SER A 347 -18.24 20.02 5.00
CA SER A 347 -18.88 19.33 3.88
C SER A 347 -18.16 18.02 3.59
N ILE A 348 -18.91 17.00 3.18
CA ILE A 348 -18.33 15.70 2.83
C ILE A 348 -17.51 15.83 1.55
N GLY A 349 -16.23 15.47 1.64
CA GLY A 349 -15.30 15.41 0.52
C GLY A 349 -15.58 14.22 -0.41
N ARG A 350 -14.64 13.97 -1.32
CA ARG A 350 -14.77 12.90 -2.33
C ARG A 350 -14.25 11.55 -1.86
N ALA A 351 -13.43 11.53 -0.81
CA ALA A 351 -12.79 10.33 -0.30
C ALA A 351 -13.63 9.69 0.81
N PHE A 352 -14.07 8.46 0.59
CA PHE A 352 -14.73 7.66 1.61
C PHE A 352 -14.51 6.17 1.33
N SER A 353 -14.52 5.35 2.39
CA SER A 353 -14.22 3.92 2.30
C SER A 353 -15.05 3.13 3.32
N LEU A 354 -15.49 1.95 2.92
CA LEU A 354 -16.17 0.98 3.76
C LEU A 354 -15.22 -0.17 4.09
N ASN A 355 -15.28 -0.70 5.32
CA ASN A 355 -14.63 -1.97 5.61
C ASN A 355 -15.40 -3.16 5.00
N ALA A 356 -14.85 -4.37 5.07
CA ALA A 356 -15.42 -5.54 4.41
C ALA A 356 -16.84 -5.88 4.90
N ALA A 357 -17.10 -5.74 6.20
CA ALA A 357 -18.41 -6.01 6.79
C ALA A 357 -19.45 -4.91 6.48
N GLY A 358 -19.00 -3.73 6.03
CA GLY A 358 -19.83 -2.55 5.82
C GLY A 358 -20.38 -1.98 7.14
N ASP A 359 -19.70 -2.20 8.26
CA ASP A 359 -20.06 -1.67 9.59
C ASP A 359 -19.15 -0.52 10.03
N ARG A 360 -18.20 -0.12 9.20
CA ARG A 360 -17.37 1.08 9.38
C ARG A 360 -17.34 1.87 8.08
N LEU A 361 -17.49 3.18 8.20
CA LEU A 361 -17.42 4.13 7.10
C LEU A 361 -16.46 5.25 7.48
N ALA A 362 -15.34 5.35 6.77
CA ALA A 362 -14.42 6.49 6.86
C ALA A 362 -14.78 7.52 5.80
N VAL A 363 -14.79 8.80 6.16
CA VAL A 363 -15.18 9.92 5.29
C VAL A 363 -14.21 11.07 5.47
N GLY A 364 -13.58 11.51 4.38
CA GLY A 364 -12.75 12.71 4.33
C GLY A 364 -13.61 13.95 4.13
N ILE A 365 -13.23 15.04 4.79
CA ILE A 365 -13.98 16.30 4.75
C ILE A 365 -13.39 17.23 3.69
N GLU A 366 -14.27 17.94 2.99
CA GLU A 366 -13.90 19.00 2.07
C GLU A 366 -13.42 20.21 2.87
N PHE A 367 -12.23 20.69 2.54
CA PHE A 367 -11.51 21.71 3.29
C PHE A 367 -11.52 23.04 2.52
N TYR A 368 -11.73 24.15 3.23
CA TYR A 368 -11.65 25.50 2.65
C TYR A 368 -10.19 25.97 2.58
N ASN A 369 -9.43 25.76 3.66
CA ASN A 369 -7.99 25.97 3.66
C ASN A 369 -7.27 24.63 3.56
N SER A 370 -6.07 24.63 2.98
CA SER A 370 -5.30 23.40 2.80
C SER A 370 -4.94 22.69 4.12
N THR A 371 -5.01 23.34 5.26
CA THR A 371 -4.69 22.79 6.59
C THR A 371 -5.91 22.23 7.34
N ASP A 372 -7.13 22.42 6.83
CA ASP A 372 -8.37 22.09 7.55
C ASP A 372 -8.83 20.64 7.27
N GLY A 373 -7.92 19.79 6.82
CA GLY A 373 -8.22 18.42 6.44
C GLY A 373 -8.58 17.54 7.63
N GLU A 374 -9.72 16.87 7.56
CA GLU A 374 -10.24 16.01 8.62
C GLU A 374 -10.82 14.71 8.04
N VAL A 375 -10.78 13.65 8.83
CA VAL A 375 -11.43 12.36 8.51
C VAL A 375 -12.30 11.93 9.68
N TYR A 376 -13.52 11.49 9.39
CA TYR A 376 -14.46 10.95 10.36
C TYR A 376 -14.69 9.47 10.11
N LEU A 377 -14.65 8.66 11.17
CA LEU A 377 -14.95 7.24 11.14
C LEU A 377 -16.23 6.95 11.92
N TYR A 378 -17.25 6.51 11.20
CA TYR A 378 -18.52 6.07 11.76
C TYR A 378 -18.49 4.56 11.99
N LYS A 379 -19.12 4.10 13.07
CA LYS A 379 -19.21 2.68 13.43
C LYS A 379 -20.67 2.25 13.59
N ARG A 380 -21.00 1.09 13.04
CA ARG A 380 -22.27 0.41 13.25
C ARG A 380 -22.10 -0.70 14.28
N THR A 381 -22.91 -0.66 15.34
CA THR A 381 -22.93 -1.70 16.38
C THR A 381 -24.36 -2.19 16.53
N ASN A 382 -24.58 -3.51 16.49
CA ASN A 382 -25.91 -4.13 16.60
C ASN A 382 -26.94 -3.55 15.61
N GLY A 383 -26.50 -3.23 14.38
CA GLY A 383 -27.35 -2.66 13.33
C GLY A 383 -27.54 -1.14 13.39
N ILE A 384 -27.06 -0.45 14.44
CA ILE A 384 -27.24 0.99 14.62
C ILE A 384 -25.92 1.71 14.36
N TRP A 385 -25.93 2.73 13.50
CA TRP A 385 -24.79 3.61 13.28
C TRP A 385 -24.72 4.70 14.34
N ASP A 386 -23.57 4.85 14.97
CA ASP A 386 -23.27 5.99 15.82
C ASP A 386 -22.89 7.19 14.94
N LYS A 387 -23.88 8.04 14.65
CA LYS A 387 -23.71 9.25 13.84
C LYS A 387 -23.37 10.49 14.66
N GLU A 388 -23.62 10.44 15.97
CA GLU A 388 -23.44 11.57 16.87
C GLU A 388 -22.02 11.61 17.45
N ASN A 389 -21.36 10.45 17.57
CA ASN A 389 -20.00 10.35 18.13
C ASN A 389 -19.02 9.63 17.19
N PRO A 390 -18.85 10.10 15.93
CA PRO A 390 -17.81 9.56 15.07
C PRO A 390 -16.42 9.82 15.63
N ILE A 391 -15.47 8.92 15.33
CA ILE A 391 -14.06 9.13 15.67
C ILE A 391 -13.48 10.14 14.67
N LYS A 392 -12.95 11.24 15.17
CA LYS A 392 -12.31 12.30 14.38
C LYS A 392 -10.80 12.09 14.30
N PHE A 393 -10.25 12.17 13.09
CA PHE A 393 -8.83 12.18 12.79
C PHE A 393 -8.48 13.54 12.19
N SER A 394 -7.46 14.18 12.75
CA SER A 394 -6.94 15.47 12.27
C SER A 394 -5.48 15.30 11.81
N ALA A 395 -5.02 16.25 11.00
CA ALA A 395 -3.63 16.37 10.61
C ALA A 395 -2.69 16.33 11.84
N PRO A 396 -1.67 15.45 11.89
CA PRO A 396 -0.80 15.32 13.07
C PRO A 396 0.12 16.53 13.35
N ALA A 397 0.34 17.39 12.36
CA ALA A 397 1.18 18.58 12.46
C ALA A 397 0.63 19.72 11.58
N SER A 398 0.99 20.97 11.89
CA SER A 398 0.45 22.16 11.24
C SER A 398 0.93 22.38 9.79
N ASP A 399 2.03 21.74 9.40
CA ASP A 399 2.58 21.80 8.05
C ASP A 399 1.97 20.75 7.09
N VAL A 400 1.13 19.86 7.63
CA VAL A 400 0.40 18.85 6.86
C VAL A 400 -0.78 19.51 6.17
N THR A 401 -0.84 19.38 4.85
CA THR A 401 -1.92 19.94 4.04
C THR A 401 -2.67 18.86 3.28
N TYR A 402 -3.94 19.12 2.96
CA TYR A 402 -4.84 18.25 2.22
C TYR A 402 -5.05 16.88 2.88
N PHE A 403 -4.97 16.82 4.22
CA PHE A 403 -5.24 15.60 4.99
C PHE A 403 -6.66 15.09 4.73
N GLY A 404 -6.81 13.79 4.48
CA GLY A 404 -8.11 13.19 4.17
C GLY A 404 -8.53 13.30 2.70
N ARG A 405 -7.66 13.82 1.82
CA ARG A 405 -7.94 13.90 0.37
C ARG A 405 -8.06 12.53 -0.30
N SER A 406 -7.41 11.52 0.24
CA SER A 406 -7.60 10.11 -0.07
C SER A 406 -7.57 9.30 1.22
N LEU A 407 -8.28 8.19 1.28
CA LEU A 407 -8.26 7.30 2.44
C LEU A 407 -8.72 5.90 2.05
N GLU A 408 -8.33 4.90 2.84
CA GLU A 408 -8.79 3.52 2.65
C GLU A 408 -8.79 2.77 4.00
N LEU A 409 -9.88 2.04 4.27
CA LEU A 409 -9.98 1.09 5.38
C LEU A 409 -9.54 -0.30 4.94
N ASN A 410 -8.92 -1.07 5.84
CA ASN A 410 -8.72 -2.49 5.59
C ASN A 410 -10.02 -3.28 5.82
N ASP A 411 -10.04 -4.57 5.46
CA ASP A 411 -11.24 -5.41 5.58
C ASP A 411 -11.81 -5.43 7.02
N ALA A 412 -10.95 -5.50 8.02
CA ALA A 412 -11.36 -5.49 9.43
C ALA A 412 -11.82 -4.10 9.90
N GLY A 413 -11.40 -3.04 9.23
CA GLY A 413 -11.58 -1.64 9.61
C GLY A 413 -10.86 -1.27 10.91
N ASP A 414 -9.78 -1.98 11.23
CA ASP A 414 -8.85 -1.68 12.34
C ASP A 414 -7.57 -0.98 11.85
N ARG A 415 -7.43 -0.77 10.53
CA ARG A 415 -6.40 0.08 9.94
C ARG A 415 -7.03 1.07 8.98
N LEU A 416 -6.54 2.30 9.04
CA LEU A 416 -6.95 3.40 8.17
C LEU A 416 -5.69 4.04 7.61
N VAL A 417 -5.59 4.09 6.30
CA VAL A 417 -4.55 4.85 5.62
C VAL A 417 -5.17 6.16 5.14
N VAL A 418 -4.52 7.29 5.44
CA VAL A 418 -4.99 8.63 5.07
C VAL A 418 -3.91 9.34 4.26
N GLY A 419 -4.26 9.78 3.06
CA GLY A 419 -3.42 10.59 2.21
C GLY A 419 -3.48 12.07 2.59
N ALA A 420 -2.32 12.70 2.49
CA ALA A 420 -2.11 14.12 2.56
C ALA A 420 -1.15 14.53 1.43
N TYR A 421 -0.93 15.82 1.25
CA TYR A 421 -0.01 16.28 0.22
C TYR A 421 1.43 15.84 0.53
N SER A 422 2.02 15.05 -0.37
CA SER A 422 3.37 14.48 -0.26
C SER A 422 3.61 13.55 0.93
N ARG A 423 2.53 13.12 1.62
CA ARG A 423 2.60 12.30 2.84
C ARG A 423 1.43 11.33 2.91
N VAL A 424 1.64 10.22 3.61
CA VAL A 424 0.60 9.25 3.96
C VAL A 424 0.72 8.91 5.44
N TYR A 425 -0.40 8.83 6.13
CA TYR A 425 -0.49 8.44 7.53
C TYR A 425 -1.19 7.10 7.66
N VAL A 426 -0.61 6.19 8.43
CA VAL A 426 -1.19 4.88 8.74
C VAL A 426 -1.58 4.86 10.20
N TYR A 427 -2.88 4.75 10.43
CA TYR A 427 -3.48 4.58 11.74
C TYR A 427 -3.82 3.10 11.96
N THR A 428 -3.55 2.62 13.17
CA THR A 428 -3.83 1.26 13.63
C THR A 428 -4.63 1.33 14.91
N CYS A 429 -5.70 0.55 14.95
CA CYS A 429 -6.57 0.38 16.11
C CYS A 429 -6.17 -0.90 16.84
N LEU A 430 -5.78 -0.79 18.11
CA LEU A 430 -5.53 -1.93 18.98
C LEU A 430 -6.36 -1.79 20.24
N ASN A 431 -7.17 -2.81 20.57
CA ASN A 431 -8.08 -2.79 21.72
C ASN A 431 -9.00 -1.56 21.74
N ASP A 432 -9.64 -1.27 20.60
CA ASP A 432 -10.51 -0.11 20.36
C ASP A 432 -9.83 1.27 20.56
N LYS A 433 -8.48 1.32 20.59
CA LYS A 433 -7.70 2.56 20.67
C LYS A 433 -6.88 2.76 19.41
N TRP A 434 -7.11 3.87 18.74
CA TRP A 434 -6.31 4.33 17.60
C TRP A 434 -5.04 5.03 18.08
N ASN A 435 -3.93 4.83 17.38
CA ASN A 435 -2.65 5.52 17.62
C ASN A 435 -2.66 6.98 17.11
N MET A 436 -3.67 7.77 17.48
CA MET A 436 -3.89 9.14 16.98
C MET A 436 -2.71 10.08 17.19
N GLU A 437 -2.01 9.93 18.32
CA GLU A 437 -0.90 10.80 18.71
C GLU A 437 0.40 10.48 17.95
N THR A 438 0.54 9.22 17.52
CA THR A 438 1.76 8.72 16.86
C THR A 438 1.40 7.78 15.70
N PRO A 439 0.70 8.30 14.66
CA PRO A 439 0.50 7.53 13.45
C PRO A 439 1.83 7.26 12.76
N MET A 440 1.89 6.17 12.00
CA MET A 440 3.06 5.96 11.16
C MET A 440 2.98 6.91 9.97
N GLU A 441 3.94 7.84 9.90
CA GLU A 441 4.09 8.76 8.77
C GLU A 441 4.98 8.16 7.69
N ILE A 442 4.54 8.29 6.44
CA ILE A 442 5.28 7.89 5.25
C ILE A 442 5.39 9.11 4.35
N LEU A 443 6.62 9.58 4.20
CA LEU A 443 6.95 10.68 3.31
C LEU A 443 7.11 10.19 1.87
N ASN A 444 6.86 11.08 0.90
CA ASN A 444 7.19 10.86 -0.50
C ASN A 444 8.65 10.36 -0.65
N PRO A 445 8.88 9.15 -1.21
CA PRO A 445 10.21 8.57 -1.30
C PRO A 445 11.23 9.36 -2.12
N LEU A 446 10.80 10.31 -2.97
CA LEU A 446 11.72 11.18 -3.71
C LEU A 446 12.32 12.30 -2.87
N GLY A 447 11.76 12.61 -1.69
CA GLY A 447 12.33 13.57 -0.74
C GLY A 447 12.35 15.04 -1.18
N ASN A 448 11.97 15.36 -2.42
CA ASN A 448 11.89 16.74 -2.90
C ASN A 448 10.56 17.36 -2.47
N SER A 449 10.59 18.23 -1.46
CA SER A 449 9.44 18.99 -0.94
C SER A 449 8.73 19.83 -2.00
N ASP A 450 9.43 20.19 -3.07
CA ASP A 450 8.97 21.13 -4.07
C ASP A 450 8.28 20.43 -5.26
N ASN A 451 8.32 19.10 -5.30
CA ASN A 451 7.69 18.34 -6.38
C ASN A 451 6.20 18.11 -6.05
N LEU A 452 5.34 18.88 -6.72
CA LEU A 452 3.89 18.65 -6.90
C LEU A 452 3.63 17.35 -7.69
N ASN A 453 4.18 16.22 -7.23
CA ASN A 453 4.07 14.92 -7.89
C ASN A 453 2.79 14.17 -7.52
N ASP A 454 1.92 14.79 -6.73
CA ASP A 454 0.62 14.25 -6.31
C ASP A 454 0.71 12.98 -5.46
N PHE A 455 1.88 12.69 -4.84
CA PHE A 455 2.03 11.60 -3.88
C PHE A 455 1.03 11.76 -2.72
N GLY A 456 0.25 10.71 -2.46
CA GLY A 456 -0.80 10.70 -1.43
C GLY A 456 -2.21 11.02 -1.96
N ASN A 457 -2.37 11.35 -3.24
CA ASN A 457 -3.70 11.63 -3.82
C ASN A 457 -4.54 10.38 -4.07
N VAL A 458 -3.93 9.21 -4.24
CA VAL A 458 -4.61 7.94 -4.53
C VAL A 458 -3.97 6.85 -3.70
N ILE A 459 -4.80 6.06 -3.02
CA ILE A 459 -4.36 4.99 -2.12
C ILE A 459 -5.21 3.75 -2.38
N SER A 460 -4.59 2.57 -2.32
CA SER A 460 -5.30 1.30 -2.25
C SER A 460 -4.60 0.37 -1.27
N LEU A 461 -5.39 -0.29 -0.42
CA LEU A 461 -4.93 -1.07 0.72
C LEU A 461 -5.29 -2.56 0.53
N ASN A 462 -4.39 -3.46 0.92
CA ASN A 462 -4.72 -4.88 0.95
C ASN A 462 -5.62 -5.23 2.15
N LYS A 463 -6.20 -6.44 2.13
CA LYS A 463 -7.13 -6.91 3.17
C LYS A 463 -6.59 -6.77 4.60
N ALA A 464 -5.31 -7.07 4.79
CA ALA A 464 -4.67 -7.03 6.11
C ALA A 464 -4.32 -5.60 6.57
N GLY A 465 -4.25 -4.65 5.65
CA GLY A 465 -3.74 -3.30 5.88
C GLY A 465 -2.23 -3.22 6.10
N THR A 466 -1.49 -4.24 5.68
CA THR A 466 -0.02 -4.32 5.83
C THR A 466 0.73 -4.06 4.52
N GLY A 467 0.01 -4.00 3.40
CA GLY A 467 0.52 -3.59 2.11
C GLY A 467 -0.44 -2.63 1.41
N PHE A 468 0.10 -1.59 0.77
CA PHE A 468 -0.70 -0.61 0.05
C PHE A 468 0.07 0.05 -1.09
N ALA A 469 -0.67 0.58 -2.05
CA ALA A 469 -0.13 1.35 -3.16
C ALA A 469 -0.51 2.82 -3.00
N VAL A 470 0.41 3.72 -3.33
CA VAL A 470 0.21 5.17 -3.35
C VAL A 470 0.56 5.70 -4.74
N GLY A 471 -0.38 6.40 -5.37
CA GLY A 471 -0.16 7.09 -6.63
C GLY A 471 0.62 8.40 -6.44
N ALA A 472 1.49 8.70 -7.40
CA ALA A 472 2.17 9.98 -7.59
C ALA A 472 2.07 10.33 -9.09
N ASP A 473 0.85 10.61 -9.56
CA ASP A 473 0.51 10.68 -10.99
C ASP A 473 1.07 11.91 -11.71
N SER A 474 1.51 12.93 -10.96
CA SER A 474 2.22 14.09 -11.52
C SER A 474 3.75 13.94 -11.49
N GLU A 475 4.29 12.80 -11.06
CA GLU A 475 5.73 12.58 -11.01
C GLU A 475 6.39 12.61 -12.39
N SER A 476 7.54 13.30 -12.49
CA SER A 476 8.36 13.28 -13.69
C SER A 476 9.21 12.02 -13.75
N VAL A 477 9.19 11.31 -14.88
CA VAL A 477 9.96 10.07 -15.09
C VAL A 477 10.74 10.20 -16.39
N ASP A 478 12.06 9.93 -16.38
CA ASP A 478 12.92 10.01 -17.57
C ASP A 478 12.77 11.32 -18.37
N SER A 479 12.76 12.44 -17.65
CA SER A 479 12.54 13.80 -18.18
C SER A 479 11.16 14.02 -18.85
N LYS A 480 10.21 13.10 -18.66
CA LYS A 480 8.81 13.27 -19.08
C LYS A 480 8.00 13.83 -17.93
N SER A 481 7.49 15.04 -18.09
CA SER A 481 6.67 15.70 -17.07
C SER A 481 5.35 14.95 -16.88
N LYS A 482 4.89 14.78 -15.63
CA LYS A 482 3.60 14.14 -15.32
C LYS A 482 3.41 12.75 -15.94
N ALA A 483 4.51 12.00 -16.07
CA ALA A 483 4.46 10.62 -16.52
C ALA A 483 3.82 9.73 -15.45
N GLY A 484 4.09 10.03 -14.17
CA GLY A 484 3.48 9.40 -13.02
C GLY A 484 4.22 8.16 -12.52
N ALA A 485 4.03 7.85 -11.25
CA ALA A 485 4.58 6.68 -10.58
C ALA A 485 3.58 6.11 -9.56
N VAL A 486 3.79 4.85 -9.17
CA VAL A 486 3.11 4.22 -8.03
C VAL A 486 4.14 3.64 -7.09
N TYR A 487 3.98 3.87 -5.79
CA TYR A 487 4.80 3.30 -4.73
C TYR A 487 4.02 2.24 -3.98
N VAL A 488 4.54 1.01 -3.98
CA VAL A 488 3.97 -0.11 -3.22
C VAL A 488 4.76 -0.27 -1.93
N PHE A 489 4.08 -0.10 -0.81
CA PHE A 489 4.59 -0.31 0.54
C PHE A 489 4.15 -1.68 1.03
N GLU A 490 5.06 -2.48 1.60
CA GLU A 490 4.79 -3.82 2.10
C GLU A 490 5.36 -4.00 3.51
N ASN A 491 4.76 -4.89 4.30
CA ASN A 491 5.14 -5.17 5.69
C ASN A 491 5.04 -3.94 6.61
N VAL A 492 4.09 -3.06 6.34
CA VAL A 492 3.73 -1.95 7.22
C VAL A 492 3.07 -2.54 8.47
N LYS A 493 3.58 -2.17 9.65
CA LYS A 493 3.17 -2.74 10.93
C LYS A 493 2.13 -1.91 11.64
#